data_AF-A0A8T3KFM2-F1
#
_entry.id   AF-A0A8T3KFM2-F1
#
_cell.length_a   1.000
_cell.length_b   1.000
_cell.length_c   1.000
_cell.angle_alpha   90.00
_cell.angle_beta   90.00
_cell.angle_gamma   90.00
#
_symmetry.space_group_name_H-M   'P 1'
#
loop_
_entity.id
_entity.type
_entity.pdbx_description
1 polymer ?
#
loop_
_entity_poly.entity_id
_entity_poly.type
_entity_poly.pdbx_seq_one_letter_code
_entity_poly.pdbx_strand_id
1 'polypeptide(L)'
;MDVWKNAIFHNFANIKTAAAHILPHLFPNVDCGRLKKRNIQDRIKNYGHTAGIENVRVSPHTFRHTFAKMWIMAERDILSLQEMLGHSSVEMVKNYARLFQPDLKKKRARYSPVDTIGSLGK
;
A
#
# COMPACT_ATOMS: atom_id res chain seq x y z
N MET A 1 -6.37 13.92 -27.43
CA MET A 1 -6.45 12.96 -26.29
C MET A 1 -6.01 11.61 -26.84
N ASP A 2 -5.34 10.77 -26.05
CA ASP A 2 -4.81 9.43 -26.43
C ASP A 2 -3.43 9.35 -27.10
N VAL A 3 -2.41 9.95 -26.48
CA VAL A 3 -0.99 9.63 -26.76
C VAL A 3 -0.31 8.83 -25.63
N TRP A 4 -1.00 8.63 -24.50
CA TRP A 4 -0.38 8.11 -23.25
C TRP A 4 -0.79 6.69 -22.85
N LYS A 5 -1.75 6.05 -23.53
CA LYS A 5 -2.22 4.70 -23.16
C LYS A 5 -1.32 3.57 -23.67
N ASN A 6 -0.49 3.79 -24.70
CA ASN A 6 0.19 2.69 -25.40
C ASN A 6 1.67 2.49 -25.09
N ALA A 7 2.37 3.41 -24.41
CA ALA A 7 3.83 3.33 -24.29
C ALA A 7 4.34 2.64 -23.00
N ILE A 8 3.56 2.63 -21.91
CA ILE A 8 4.07 2.18 -20.60
C ILE A 8 3.60 0.76 -20.24
N PHE A 9 2.43 0.31 -20.71
CA PHE A 9 1.88 -1.01 -20.34
C PHE A 9 2.19 -2.12 -21.35
N HIS A 10 2.33 -1.80 -22.65
CA HIS A 10 2.60 -2.83 -23.67
C HIS A 10 4.03 -3.38 -23.63
N ASN A 11 5.00 -2.65 -23.06
CA ASN A 11 6.39 -3.11 -23.03
C ASN A 11 6.71 -4.07 -21.87
N PHE A 12 5.85 -4.14 -20.84
CA PHE A 12 6.05 -5.09 -19.73
C PHE A 12 5.48 -6.50 -20.02
N ALA A 13 4.44 -6.59 -20.85
CA ALA A 13 3.79 -7.86 -21.18
C ALA A 13 4.60 -8.68 -22.20
N ASN A 14 5.25 -8.03 -23.17
CA ASN A 14 5.94 -8.72 -24.27
C ASN A 14 7.33 -9.28 -23.91
N ILE A 15 7.94 -8.85 -22.79
CA ILE A 15 9.26 -9.35 -22.36
C ILE A 15 9.13 -10.67 -21.55
N LYS A 16 7.95 -10.97 -21.00
CA LYS A 16 7.81 -12.02 -19.97
C LYS A 16 7.45 -13.41 -20.45
N THR A 17 6.96 -13.64 -21.67
CA THR A 17 6.35 -14.95 -21.96
C THR A 17 7.33 -16.02 -22.46
N ALA A 18 8.54 -15.66 -22.91
CA ALA A 18 9.57 -16.63 -23.31
C ALA A 18 10.92 -16.49 -22.58
N ALA A 19 11.27 -15.28 -22.11
CA ALA A 19 12.58 -15.00 -21.50
C ALA A 19 12.54 -14.75 -19.98
N ALA A 20 11.38 -14.87 -19.32
CA ALA A 20 11.26 -14.62 -17.88
C ALA A 20 12.10 -15.57 -17.01
N HIS A 21 12.47 -16.74 -17.52
CA HIS A 21 13.39 -17.67 -16.86
C HIS A 21 14.88 -17.30 -16.99
N ILE A 22 15.23 -16.29 -17.79
CA ILE A 22 16.63 -15.95 -18.15
C ILE A 22 17.08 -14.63 -17.52
N LEU A 23 16.14 -13.75 -17.15
CA LEU A 23 16.49 -12.44 -16.59
C LEU A 23 16.86 -12.55 -15.09
N PRO A 24 18.04 -12.05 -14.68
CA PRO A 24 18.50 -12.13 -13.30
C PRO A 24 17.68 -11.27 -12.32
N HIS A 25 16.81 -10.39 -12.82
CA HIS A 25 16.03 -9.45 -12.01
C HIS A 25 14.57 -9.40 -12.46
N LEU A 26 13.63 -9.54 -11.51
CA LEU A 26 12.18 -9.41 -11.76
C LEU A 26 11.79 -8.02 -12.30
N PHE A 27 12.51 -6.99 -11.85
CA PHE A 27 12.36 -5.60 -12.28
C PHE A 27 13.70 -5.07 -12.78
N PRO A 28 13.99 -5.23 -14.08
CA PRO A 28 15.23 -4.74 -14.67
C PRO A 28 15.19 -3.21 -14.91
N ASN A 29 16.37 -2.60 -15.00
CA ASN A 29 16.53 -1.29 -15.65
C ASN A 29 16.61 -1.46 -17.18
N VAL A 30 16.85 -0.37 -17.91
CA VAL A 30 16.99 -0.40 -19.38
C VAL A 30 18.17 -1.27 -19.87
N ASP A 31 19.18 -1.46 -19.02
CA ASP A 31 20.36 -2.28 -19.31
C ASP A 31 20.22 -3.72 -18.81
N CYS A 32 19.00 -4.18 -18.50
CA CYS A 32 18.71 -5.50 -17.90
C CYS A 32 19.36 -5.77 -16.53
N GLY A 33 19.96 -4.75 -15.91
CA GLY A 33 20.53 -4.78 -14.57
C GLY A 33 19.53 -4.44 -13.47
N ARG A 34 20.01 -4.38 -12.23
CA ARG A 34 19.18 -4.11 -11.05
C ARG A 34 18.58 -2.71 -11.08
N LEU A 35 17.25 -2.61 -10.93
CA LEU A 35 16.59 -1.31 -10.77
C LEU A 35 17.04 -0.59 -9.50
N LYS A 36 17.51 0.66 -9.65
CA LYS A 36 17.97 1.50 -8.54
C LYS A 36 16.79 1.99 -7.70
N LYS A 37 16.96 2.03 -6.37
CA LYS A 37 15.94 2.54 -5.42
C LYS A 37 15.47 3.95 -5.77
N ARG A 38 16.41 4.84 -6.13
CA ARG A 38 16.10 6.23 -6.49
C ARG A 38 15.18 6.32 -7.72
N ASN A 39 15.39 5.49 -8.72
CA ASN A 39 14.52 5.45 -9.91
C ASN A 39 13.07 5.12 -9.53
N ILE A 40 12.84 4.22 -8.58
CA ILE A 40 11.50 3.90 -8.08
C ILE A 40 10.89 5.11 -7.36
N GLN A 41 11.67 5.77 -6.49
CA GLN A 41 11.22 6.95 -5.75
C GLN A 41 10.84 8.10 -6.71
N ASP A 42 11.67 8.37 -7.71
CA ASP A 42 11.46 9.43 -8.69
C ASP A 42 10.23 9.11 -9.58
N ARG A 43 10.08 7.85 -10.02
CA ARG A 43 8.89 7.42 -10.78
C ARG A 43 7.61 7.59 -9.98
N ILE A 44 7.60 7.16 -8.71
CA ILE A 44 6.43 7.29 -7.84
C ILE A 44 6.08 8.76 -7.58
N LYS A 45 7.10 9.62 -7.38
CA LYS A 45 6.89 11.07 -7.25
C LYS A 45 6.26 11.65 -8.52
N ASN A 46 6.77 11.26 -9.69
CA ASN A 46 6.23 11.72 -10.97
C ASN A 46 4.78 11.28 -11.16
N TYR A 47 4.44 10.03 -10.84
CA TYR A 47 3.06 9.55 -10.88
C TYR A 47 2.14 10.34 -9.94
N GLY A 48 2.63 10.70 -8.75
CA GLY A 48 1.89 11.59 -7.85
C GLY A 48 1.57 12.95 -8.47
N HIS A 49 2.55 13.54 -9.15
CA HIS A 49 2.36 14.81 -9.87
C HIS A 49 1.37 14.67 -11.03
N THR A 50 1.51 13.64 -11.87
CA THR A 50 0.59 13.38 -12.98
C THR A 50 -0.84 13.08 -12.52
N ALA A 51 -1.00 12.47 -11.34
CA ALA A 51 -2.30 12.20 -10.74
C ALA A 51 -2.94 13.44 -10.05
N GLY A 52 -2.28 14.60 -10.07
CA GLY A 52 -2.77 15.82 -9.42
C GLY A 52 -2.76 15.75 -7.89
N ILE A 53 -1.92 14.90 -7.30
CA ILE A 53 -1.80 14.79 -5.84
C ILE A 53 -0.87 15.91 -5.35
N GLU A 54 -1.47 16.98 -4.85
CA GLU A 54 -0.77 18.15 -4.33
C GLU A 54 -0.67 18.12 -2.81
N ASN A 55 0.29 18.87 -2.25
CA ASN A 55 0.50 19.06 -0.80
C ASN A 55 0.83 17.79 0.01
N VAL A 56 1.09 16.66 -0.65
CA VAL A 56 1.50 15.42 0.01
C VAL A 56 2.74 14.84 -0.65
N ARG A 57 3.71 14.40 0.15
CA ARG A 57 4.86 13.66 -0.35
C ARG A 57 4.43 12.28 -0.84
N VAL A 58 4.44 12.07 -2.16
CA VAL A 58 4.18 10.75 -2.78
C VAL A 58 5.47 9.94 -2.84
N SER A 59 5.52 8.82 -2.10
CA SER A 59 6.72 7.97 -1.98
C SER A 59 6.35 6.52 -1.64
N PRO A 60 7.25 5.53 -1.85
CA PRO A 60 6.97 4.14 -1.46
C PRO A 60 6.53 3.98 0.01
N HIS A 61 7.13 4.75 0.92
CA HIS A 61 6.74 4.73 2.32
C HIS A 61 5.32 5.26 2.52
N THR A 62 4.96 6.36 1.84
CA THR A 62 3.58 6.91 1.85
C THR A 62 2.57 5.86 1.37
N PHE A 63 2.87 5.13 0.29
CA PHE A 63 2.02 4.03 -0.20
C PHE A 63 1.85 2.93 0.85
N ARG A 64 2.94 2.53 1.52
CA ARG A 64 2.89 1.54 2.60
C ARG A 64 2.01 2.00 3.78
N HIS A 65 2.11 3.27 4.15
CA HIS A 65 1.26 3.87 5.18
C HIS A 65 -0.22 3.87 4.77
N THR A 66 -0.52 4.26 3.53
CA THR A 66 -1.88 4.23 2.98
C THR A 66 -2.46 2.82 2.96
N PHE A 67 -1.66 1.82 2.55
CA PHE A 67 -2.07 0.42 2.58
C PHE A 67 -2.44 -0.04 4.01
N ALA A 68 -1.57 0.23 4.99
CA ALA A 68 -1.84 -0.11 6.39
C ALA A 68 -3.09 0.61 6.92
N LYS A 69 -3.28 1.88 6.55
CA LYS A 69 -4.49 2.65 6.89
C LYS A 69 -5.73 1.98 6.32
N MET A 70 -5.75 1.69 5.02
CA MET A 70 -6.88 1.07 4.34
C MET A 70 -7.23 -0.29 4.96
N TRP A 71 -6.22 -1.08 5.33
CA TRP A 71 -6.40 -2.36 6.01
C TRP A 71 -7.10 -2.22 7.37
N ILE A 72 -6.61 -1.31 8.22
CA ILE A 72 -7.19 -1.05 9.54
C ILE A 72 -8.61 -0.48 9.41
N MET A 73 -8.84 0.42 8.44
CA MET A 73 -10.16 0.98 8.17
C MET A 73 -11.16 -0.07 7.68
N ALA A 74 -10.68 -1.12 7.01
CA ALA A 74 -11.46 -2.27 6.55
C ALA A 74 -11.71 -3.32 7.66
N GLU A 75 -11.34 -3.02 8.92
CA GLU A 75 -11.63 -3.86 10.09
C GLU A 75 -11.01 -5.28 9.96
N ARG A 76 -9.89 -5.36 9.26
CA ARG A 76 -9.13 -6.61 9.09
C ARG A 76 -8.12 -6.82 10.20
N ASP A 77 -7.75 -8.08 10.39
CA ASP A 77 -6.84 -8.52 11.44
C ASP A 77 -5.45 -7.88 11.34
N ILE A 78 -4.92 -7.47 12.49
CA ILE A 78 -3.67 -6.71 12.63
C ILE A 78 -2.45 -7.64 12.54
N LEU A 79 -2.58 -8.91 12.94
CA LEU A 79 -1.49 -9.88 12.85
C LEU A 79 -1.20 -10.22 11.40
N SER A 80 -2.26 -10.46 10.63
CA SER A 80 -2.21 -10.64 9.18
C SER A 80 -1.55 -9.44 8.48
N LEU A 81 -1.85 -8.21 8.91
CA LEU A 81 -1.21 -7.01 8.39
C LEU A 81 0.30 -6.99 8.68
N GLN A 82 0.71 -7.40 9.89
CA GLN A 82 2.12 -7.46 10.25
C GLN A 82 2.90 -8.42 9.33
N GLU A 83 2.35 -9.61 9.10
CA GLU A 83 2.93 -10.62 8.22
C GLU A 83 3.04 -10.11 6.78
N MET A 84 1.97 -9.53 6.23
CA MET A 84 1.96 -8.96 4.88
C MET A 84 2.96 -7.82 4.71
N LEU A 85 3.15 -7.01 5.75
CA LEU A 85 4.14 -5.95 5.75
C LEU A 85 5.56 -6.50 5.94
N GLY A 86 5.74 -7.70 6.50
CA GLY A 86 7.05 -8.25 6.85
C GLY A 86 7.71 -7.47 7.98
N HIS A 87 6.92 -6.96 8.92
CA HIS A 87 7.44 -6.29 10.11
C HIS A 87 7.86 -7.33 11.15
N SER A 88 9.13 -7.29 11.56
CA SER A 88 9.66 -8.13 12.64
C SER A 88 9.05 -7.82 14.01
N SER A 89 8.40 -6.66 14.16
CA SER A 89 7.75 -6.25 15.41
C SER A 89 6.35 -5.67 15.18
N VAL A 90 5.43 -6.09 16.05
CA VAL A 90 4.04 -5.60 16.16
C VAL A 90 4.01 -4.09 16.49
N GLU A 91 5.09 -3.54 17.05
CA GLU A 91 5.22 -2.13 17.45
C GLU A 91 4.93 -1.15 16.30
N MET A 92 5.43 -1.47 15.09
CA MET A 92 5.20 -0.58 13.94
C MET A 92 3.73 -0.59 13.51
N VAL A 93 3.05 -1.73 13.66
CA VAL A 93 1.62 -1.87 13.33
C VAL A 93 0.75 -1.21 14.40
N LYS A 94 1.14 -1.29 15.68
CA LYS A 94 0.51 -0.54 16.78
C LYS A 94 0.58 0.97 16.54
N ASN A 95 1.68 1.47 15.99
CA ASN A 95 1.78 2.89 15.62
C ASN A 95 0.76 3.27 14.54
N TYR A 96 0.46 2.40 13.56
CA TYR A 96 -0.64 2.65 12.61
C TYR A 96 -1.99 2.67 13.30
N ALA A 97 -2.29 1.69 14.16
CA ALA A 97 -3.54 1.68 14.91
C ALA A 97 -3.71 2.95 15.76
N ARG A 98 -2.64 3.44 16.38
CA ARG A 98 -2.62 4.69 17.15
C ARG A 98 -2.88 5.93 16.28
N LEU A 99 -2.21 6.03 15.14
CA LEU A 99 -2.35 7.16 14.21
C LEU A 99 -3.78 7.32 13.68
N PHE A 100 -4.53 6.21 13.59
CA PHE A 100 -5.89 6.17 13.05
C PHE A 100 -6.98 6.04 14.13
N GLN A 101 -6.63 6.22 15.42
CA GLN A 101 -7.58 6.19 16.53
C GLN A 101 -8.81 7.12 16.40
N PRO A 102 -8.72 8.34 15.83
CA PRO A 102 -9.89 9.20 15.66
C PRO A 102 -10.98 8.54 14.80
N ASP A 103 -10.58 7.80 13.76
CA ASP A 103 -11.47 7.05 12.88
C ASP A 103 -12.03 5.79 13.58
N LEU A 104 -11.24 5.18 14.48
CA LEU A 104 -11.64 4.00 15.25
C LEU A 104 -12.65 4.34 16.37
N LYS A 105 -12.56 5.51 17.00
CA LYS A 105 -13.49 5.92 18.07
C LYS A 105 -14.95 6.03 17.59
N LYS A 106 -15.18 6.56 16.39
CA LYS A 106 -16.52 6.59 15.77
C LYS A 106 -17.09 5.19 15.49
N LYS A 107 -16.22 4.20 15.32
CA LYS A 107 -16.60 2.81 15.00
C LYS A 107 -16.75 1.92 16.23
N ARG A 108 -16.00 2.18 17.31
CA ARG A 108 -16.01 1.38 18.55
C ARG A 108 -17.36 1.38 19.28
N ALA A 109 -18.15 2.42 19.11
CA ALA A 109 -19.53 2.49 19.60
C ALA A 109 -20.44 1.37 19.03
N ARG A 110 -20.06 0.71 17.94
CA ARG A 110 -20.88 -0.37 17.35
C ARG A 110 -20.67 -1.76 17.97
N TYR A 111 -19.56 -1.95 18.69
CA TYR A 111 -19.16 -3.26 19.22
C TYR A 111 -18.86 -3.20 20.73
N SER A 112 -19.36 -2.18 21.42
CA SER A 112 -19.19 -2.08 22.86
C SER A 112 -19.92 -3.27 23.52
N PRO A 113 -19.23 -4.12 24.29
CA PRO A 113 -19.89 -5.20 25.01
C PRO A 113 -20.96 -4.69 25.97
N VAL A 114 -20.82 -3.45 26.46
CA VAL A 114 -21.82 -2.80 27.33
C VAL A 114 -23.12 -2.53 26.57
N ASP A 115 -23.06 -2.15 25.29
CA ASP A 115 -24.25 -1.94 24.46
C ASP A 115 -24.90 -3.28 24.10
N THR A 116 -24.09 -4.32 23.86
CA THR A 116 -24.58 -5.69 23.61
C THR A 116 -25.26 -6.28 24.84
N ILE A 117 -24.69 -6.12 26.04
CA ILE A 117 -25.27 -6.65 27.28
C ILE A 117 -26.52 -5.86 27.70
N GLY A 118 -26.53 -4.54 27.51
CA GLY A 118 -27.70 -3.69 27.83
C GLY A 118 -28.94 -3.94 26.96
N SER A 119 -28.76 -4.47 25.74
CA SER A 119 -29.87 -4.82 24.84
C SER A 119 -30.45 -6.22 25.05
N LEU A 120 -29.75 -7.11 25.75
CA LEU A 120 -30.18 -8.49 26.05
C LEU A 120 -31.03 -8.61 27.34
N GLY A 121 -31.19 -7.51 28.08
CA GLY A 121 -31.91 -7.45 29.36
C GLY A 121 -33.36 -6.96 29.28
N LYS A 122 -34.01 -7.02 28.12
CA LYS A 122 -35.44 -6.74 27.95
C LYS A 122 -36.18 -7.95 27.37
#